data_AF-A0A354Y885-F1
#
_entry.id   AF-A0A354Y885-F1
#
_cell.length_a   1.000
_cell.length_b   1.000
_cell.length_c   1.000
_cell.angle_alpha   90.00
_cell.angle_beta   90.00
_cell.angle_gamma   90.00
#
_symmetry.space_group_name_H-M   'P 1'
#
loop_
_entity.id
_entity.type
_entity.pdbx_description
1 polymer ?
#
loop_
_entity_poly.entity_id
_entity_poly.type
_entity_poly.pdbx_seq_one_letter_code
_entity_poly.pdbx_strand_id
1 'polypeptide(L)'
;GLGIPAEPLFRSDARDIDALRRSLAEDSALRERELLLGLLGSQTQLLRSALLLERLRVESLKPDAQRETGYQQRDQALIEGVLKQVQRRYDPGVEKALLTALLGRYQQLPDAQRIAEFDAAFGRTPAALEQALDTLYAQTTLGTETERLSRFAAAREGKPLADDALVALAARLVPAQLRLEEGRKAREGEQLRLRPAYMRALVAWRKQQGRAVYPDANGTLRVSYGRVEPLAPRDAVAYAPVTTVAGIVEKNTGQVPFDAPRPLLDAIARGDFGSTADPVLQTQPVNFLTNLDTTGGNSGSPVLNARGELIGLNFDSNWESVSASWWYDPRYKRAIHVDMRYLRWLLAKVYPAPALLEEMGVKP
;
A
#
# COMPACT_ATOMS: atom_id res chain seq x y z
N GLY A 1 -14.94 -25.34 -16.90
CA GLY A 1 -16.05 -25.66 -15.99
C GLY A 1 -15.48 -26.44 -14.83
N LEU A 2 -15.57 -25.92 -13.62
CA LEU A 2 -15.18 -26.66 -12.42
C LEU A 2 -16.20 -27.78 -12.22
N GLY A 3 -15.78 -29.04 -12.34
CA GLY A 3 -16.64 -30.20 -12.11
C GLY A 3 -16.93 -30.35 -10.62
N ILE A 4 -17.97 -29.67 -10.15
CA ILE A 4 -18.41 -29.76 -8.75
C ILE A 4 -19.34 -30.99 -8.60
N PRO A 5 -19.06 -31.95 -7.70
CA PRO A 5 -19.85 -33.17 -7.53
C PRO A 5 -21.29 -32.91 -7.04
N ALA A 6 -22.21 -33.81 -7.41
CA ALA A 6 -23.66 -33.64 -7.37
C ALA A 6 -24.34 -33.94 -6.01
N GLU A 7 -23.76 -33.50 -4.89
CA GLU A 7 -24.45 -33.55 -3.58
C GLU A 7 -25.26 -32.25 -3.32
N PRO A 8 -26.34 -32.28 -2.49
CA PRO A 8 -27.21 -31.12 -2.26
C PRO A 8 -26.49 -29.86 -1.76
N LEU A 9 -25.42 -30.05 -0.96
CA LEU A 9 -24.56 -28.98 -0.44
C LEU A 9 -23.83 -28.21 -1.57
N PHE A 10 -23.53 -28.89 -2.69
CA PHE A 10 -22.85 -28.27 -3.83
C PHE A 10 -23.79 -27.48 -4.74
N ARG A 11 -25.10 -27.79 -4.74
CA ARG A 11 -26.09 -27.03 -5.52
C ARG A 11 -26.38 -25.65 -4.91
N SER A 12 -26.38 -25.51 -3.58
CA SER A 12 -26.46 -24.20 -2.94
C SER A 12 -25.19 -23.38 -3.22
N ASP A 13 -24.02 -24.01 -3.10
CA ASP A 13 -22.74 -23.33 -3.32
C ASP A 13 -22.58 -22.83 -4.76
N ALA A 14 -23.02 -23.62 -5.75
CA ALA A 14 -23.02 -23.19 -7.16
C ALA A 14 -23.86 -21.93 -7.40
N ARG A 15 -25.08 -21.86 -6.82
CA ARG A 15 -25.94 -20.67 -6.94
C ARG A 15 -25.31 -19.43 -6.31
N ASP A 16 -24.72 -19.58 -5.12
CA ASP A 16 -24.06 -18.48 -4.43
C ASP A 16 -22.80 -18.00 -5.17
N ILE A 17 -22.04 -18.93 -5.79
CA ILE A 17 -20.89 -18.59 -6.64
C ILE A 17 -21.35 -17.81 -7.88
N ASP A 18 -22.44 -18.21 -8.53
CA ASP A 18 -22.99 -17.48 -9.69
C ASP A 18 -23.54 -16.11 -9.30
N ALA A 19 -24.18 -15.98 -8.13
CA ALA A 19 -24.59 -14.70 -7.57
C ALA A 19 -23.37 -13.81 -7.28
N LEU A 20 -22.31 -14.36 -6.68
CA LEU A 20 -21.07 -13.63 -6.41
C LEU A 20 -20.45 -13.11 -7.71
N ARG A 21 -20.41 -13.94 -8.76
CA ARG A 21 -19.87 -13.56 -10.07
C ARG A 21 -20.64 -12.38 -10.68
N ARG A 22 -21.97 -12.36 -10.57
CA ARG A 22 -22.80 -11.25 -11.05
C ARG A 22 -22.55 -9.97 -10.26
N SER A 23 -22.53 -10.05 -8.93
CA SER A 23 -22.22 -8.89 -8.08
C SER A 23 -20.83 -8.29 -8.38
N LEU A 24 -19.82 -9.13 -8.61
CA LEU A 24 -18.48 -8.68 -9.01
C LEU A 24 -18.47 -8.02 -10.40
N ALA A 25 -19.30 -8.48 -11.34
CA ALA A 25 -19.41 -7.87 -12.66
C ALA A 25 -20.07 -6.49 -12.60
N GLU A 26 -21.10 -6.32 -11.78
CA GLU A 26 -21.74 -5.03 -11.52
C GLU A 26 -20.76 -4.02 -10.91
N ASP A 27 -19.94 -4.46 -9.95
CA ASP A 27 -18.94 -3.59 -9.33
C ASP A 27 -17.81 -3.24 -10.33
N SER A 28 -17.40 -4.19 -11.16
CA SER A 28 -16.41 -3.96 -12.23
C SER A 28 -16.89 -2.93 -13.26
N ALA A 29 -18.20 -2.84 -13.53
CA ALA A 29 -18.76 -1.85 -14.43
C ALA A 29 -18.63 -0.41 -13.91
N LEU A 30 -18.40 -0.22 -12.60
CA LEU A 30 -18.23 1.08 -11.94
C LEU A 30 -16.75 1.41 -11.66
N ARG A 31 -15.82 0.51 -12.01
CA ARG A 31 -14.41 0.57 -11.58
C ARG A 31 -13.70 1.88 -11.92
N GLU A 32 -14.01 2.49 -13.07
CA GLU A 32 -13.28 3.67 -13.54
C GLU A 32 -13.67 4.91 -12.75
N ARG A 33 -14.97 5.09 -12.50
CA ARG A 33 -15.46 6.11 -11.55
C ARG A 33 -14.86 5.90 -10.16
N GLU A 34 -14.94 4.69 -9.62
CA GLU A 34 -14.45 4.39 -8.27
C GLU A 34 -12.95 4.67 -8.13
N LEU A 35 -12.15 4.27 -9.13
CA LEU A 35 -10.72 4.56 -9.19
C LEU A 35 -10.46 6.07 -9.19
N LEU A 36 -11.13 6.82 -10.07
CA LEU A 36 -10.91 8.26 -10.19
C LEU A 36 -11.31 9.02 -8.93
N LEU A 37 -12.46 8.68 -8.32
CA LEU A 37 -12.87 9.26 -7.04
C LEU A 37 -11.92 8.91 -5.90
N GLY A 38 -11.44 7.66 -5.85
CA GLY A 38 -10.44 7.24 -4.87
C GLY A 38 -9.11 7.98 -5.03
N LEU A 39 -8.67 8.22 -6.27
CA LEU A 39 -7.47 9.02 -6.56
C LEU A 39 -7.68 10.49 -6.17
N LEU A 40 -8.84 11.08 -6.47
CA LEU A 40 -9.16 12.45 -6.03
C LEU A 40 -9.09 12.57 -4.50
N GLY A 41 -9.64 11.60 -3.76
CA GLY A 41 -9.64 11.60 -2.29
C GLY A 41 -8.29 11.27 -1.64
N SER A 42 -7.34 10.64 -2.36
CA SER A 42 -6.06 10.19 -1.79
C SER A 42 -4.85 11.01 -2.25
N GLN A 43 -4.87 11.51 -3.49
CA GLN A 43 -3.72 12.17 -4.14
C GLN A 43 -3.75 13.70 -4.03
N THR A 44 -4.94 14.30 -3.87
CA THR A 44 -5.08 15.76 -3.72
C THR A 44 -4.81 16.18 -2.27
N GLN A 45 -4.49 17.46 -2.09
CA GLN A 45 -4.21 18.05 -0.78
C GLN A 45 -5.38 18.88 -0.26
N LEU A 46 -5.73 19.98 -0.92
CA LEU A 46 -6.73 20.91 -0.38
C LEU A 46 -8.15 20.40 -0.61
N LEU A 47 -8.42 19.79 -1.77
CA LEU A 47 -9.72 19.17 -2.03
C LEU A 47 -9.96 18.02 -1.03
N ARG A 48 -8.97 17.13 -0.84
CA ARG A 48 -9.00 16.11 0.20
C ARG A 48 -9.25 16.70 1.59
N SER A 49 -8.57 17.78 1.96
CA SER A 49 -8.76 18.42 3.27
C SER A 49 -10.19 18.90 3.47
N ALA A 50 -10.77 19.56 2.47
CA ALA A 50 -12.15 20.04 2.55
C ALA A 50 -13.17 18.89 2.68
N LEU A 51 -13.02 17.85 1.85
CA LEU A 51 -13.88 16.66 1.91
C LEU A 51 -13.75 15.93 3.26
N LEU A 52 -12.52 15.80 3.77
CA LEU A 52 -12.22 15.19 5.06
C LEU A 52 -12.85 15.96 6.21
N LEU A 53 -12.71 17.28 6.22
CA LEU A 53 -13.28 18.17 7.24
C LEU A 53 -14.81 18.13 7.25
N GLU A 54 -15.43 18.21 6.08
CA GLU A 54 -16.90 18.16 5.99
C GLU A 54 -17.44 16.77 6.37
N ARG A 55 -16.78 15.68 5.93
CA ARG A 55 -17.16 14.34 6.36
C ARG A 55 -17.02 14.18 7.88
N LEU A 56 -15.92 14.65 8.47
CA LEU A 56 -15.74 14.64 9.92
C LEU A 56 -16.86 15.42 10.63
N ARG A 57 -17.22 16.61 10.13
CA ARG A 57 -18.33 17.40 10.69
C ARG A 57 -19.64 16.61 10.71
N VAL A 58 -19.99 15.97 9.60
CA VAL A 58 -21.20 15.14 9.49
C VAL A 58 -21.17 13.95 10.44
N GLU A 59 -20.04 13.25 10.53
CA GLU A 59 -19.88 12.12 11.47
C GLU A 59 -19.94 12.59 12.93
N SER A 60 -19.39 13.76 13.24
CA SER A 60 -19.40 14.31 14.60
C SER A 60 -20.78 14.65 15.16
N LEU A 61 -21.80 14.73 14.31
CA LEU A 61 -23.21 14.86 14.73
C LEU A 61 -23.78 13.55 15.33
N LYS A 62 -23.09 12.42 15.12
CA LYS A 62 -23.48 11.10 15.64
C LYS A 62 -22.73 10.80 16.95
N PRO A 63 -23.31 9.95 17.82
CA PRO A 63 -22.57 9.32 18.91
C PRO A 63 -21.32 8.61 18.37
N ASP A 64 -20.21 8.62 19.11
CA ASP A 64 -18.91 8.12 18.60
C ASP A 64 -18.95 6.66 18.12
N ALA A 65 -19.74 5.82 18.78
CA ALA A 65 -19.94 4.42 18.41
C ALA A 65 -20.69 4.21 17.06
N GLN A 66 -21.38 5.25 16.57
CA GLN A 66 -22.12 5.23 15.30
C GLN A 66 -21.38 5.99 14.19
N ARG A 67 -20.22 6.57 14.49
CA ARG A 67 -19.38 7.25 13.50
C ARG A 67 -18.69 6.24 12.62
N GLU A 68 -18.49 6.61 11.36
CA GLU A 68 -17.71 5.81 10.42
C GLU A 68 -16.29 5.55 10.95
N THR A 69 -15.76 4.34 10.71
CA THR A 69 -14.35 4.04 11.03
C THR A 69 -13.43 4.98 10.26
N GLY A 70 -12.46 5.60 10.94
CA GLY A 70 -11.64 6.67 10.38
C GLY A 70 -12.14 8.08 10.74
N TYR A 71 -13.32 8.21 11.35
CA TYR A 71 -13.91 9.47 11.81
C TYR A 71 -14.36 9.41 13.28
N GLN A 72 -13.94 8.38 14.02
CA GLN A 72 -14.20 8.26 15.45
C GLN A 72 -13.23 9.15 16.24
N GLN A 73 -13.50 9.37 17.53
CA GLN A 73 -12.62 10.15 18.40
C GLN A 73 -11.17 9.65 18.38
N ARG A 74 -10.96 8.33 18.34
CA ARG A 74 -9.63 7.71 18.23
C ARG A 74 -8.87 8.07 16.96
N ASP A 75 -9.58 8.43 15.89
CA ASP A 75 -8.99 8.72 14.57
C ASP A 75 -8.64 10.21 14.40
N GLN A 76 -9.10 11.08 15.30
CA GLN A 76 -8.93 12.54 15.18
C GLN A 76 -7.46 12.98 15.15
N ALA A 77 -6.58 12.32 15.91
CA ALA A 77 -5.15 12.62 15.89
C ALA A 77 -4.51 12.33 14.51
N LEU A 78 -4.98 11.28 13.83
CA LEU A 78 -4.54 10.98 12.46
C LEU A 78 -5.04 12.02 11.47
N ILE A 79 -6.32 12.42 11.58
CA ILE A 79 -6.90 13.49 10.74
C ILE A 79 -6.11 14.80 10.92
N GLU A 80 -5.83 15.19 12.16
CA GLU A 80 -5.03 16.39 12.45
C GLU A 80 -3.64 16.30 11.82
N GLY A 81 -2.98 15.13 11.94
CA GLY A 81 -1.69 14.86 11.29
C GLY A 81 -1.75 15.01 9.77
N VAL A 82 -2.80 14.49 9.12
CA VAL A 82 -3.01 14.66 7.66
C VAL A 82 -3.11 16.13 7.28
N LEU A 83 -3.87 16.94 8.04
CA LEU A 83 -4.06 18.37 7.77
C LEU A 83 -2.77 19.18 7.97
N LYS A 84 -1.93 18.82 8.94
CA LYS A 84 -0.61 19.44 9.16
C LYS A 84 0.38 19.08 8.05
N GLN A 85 0.41 17.81 7.63
CA GLN A 85 1.34 17.33 6.60
C GLN A 85 1.17 18.02 5.24
N VAL A 86 -0.02 18.54 4.93
CA VAL A 86 -0.29 19.32 3.70
C VAL A 86 0.78 20.39 3.47
N GLN A 87 1.23 21.09 4.52
CA GLN A 87 2.21 22.18 4.40
C GLN A 87 3.55 21.75 3.80
N ARG A 88 3.91 20.46 3.87
CA ARG A 88 5.19 19.92 3.38
C ARG A 88 5.13 19.37 1.95
N ARG A 89 3.94 19.25 1.37
CA ARG A 89 3.72 18.53 0.10
C ARG A 89 2.70 19.17 -0.82
N TYR A 90 2.26 20.39 -0.52
CA TYR A 90 1.31 21.13 -1.32
C TYR A 90 2.02 22.17 -2.17
N ASP A 91 1.74 22.12 -3.47
CA ASP A 91 2.00 23.20 -4.42
C ASP A 91 0.69 23.45 -5.20
N PRO A 92 0.21 24.71 -5.28
CA PRO A 92 -1.05 25.02 -5.95
C PRO A 92 -1.04 24.70 -7.45
N GLY A 93 0.11 24.85 -8.12
CA GLY A 93 0.25 24.52 -9.53
C GLY A 93 0.14 23.01 -9.77
N VAL A 94 0.85 22.22 -8.95
CA VAL A 94 0.79 20.75 -9.01
C VAL A 94 -0.61 20.23 -8.69
N GLU A 95 -1.26 20.76 -7.66
CA GLU A 95 -2.61 20.36 -7.27
C GLU A 95 -3.61 20.62 -8.40
N LYS A 96 -3.59 21.82 -9.00
CA LYS A 96 -4.48 22.15 -10.12
C LYS A 96 -4.20 21.28 -11.34
N ALA A 97 -2.94 21.01 -11.66
CA ALA A 97 -2.58 20.12 -12.77
C ALA A 97 -3.07 18.69 -12.54
N LEU A 98 -2.90 18.16 -11.32
CA LEU A 98 -3.38 16.84 -10.94
C LEU A 98 -4.92 16.76 -11.01
N LEU A 99 -5.62 17.76 -10.46
CA LEU A 99 -7.08 17.83 -10.53
C LEU A 99 -7.57 17.91 -11.97
N THR A 100 -6.92 18.72 -12.81
CA THR A 100 -7.24 18.83 -14.24
C THR A 100 -7.11 17.47 -14.93
N ALA A 101 -6.04 16.73 -14.66
CA ALA A 101 -5.84 15.40 -15.22
C ALA A 101 -6.89 14.38 -14.74
N LEU A 102 -7.17 14.33 -13.44
CA LEU A 102 -8.12 13.38 -12.86
C LEU A 102 -9.57 13.70 -13.25
N LEU A 103 -9.97 14.97 -13.14
CA LEU A 103 -11.32 15.42 -13.50
C LEU A 103 -11.53 15.44 -15.01
N GLY A 104 -10.49 15.69 -15.80
CA GLY A 104 -10.53 15.55 -17.26
C GLY A 104 -10.80 14.10 -17.68
N ARG A 105 -10.19 13.12 -17.01
CA ARG A 105 -10.51 11.69 -17.21
C ARG A 105 -11.92 11.35 -16.74
N TYR A 106 -12.35 11.90 -15.61
CA TYR A 106 -13.74 11.77 -15.15
C TYR A 106 -14.72 12.34 -16.18
N GLN A 107 -14.38 13.44 -16.86
CA GLN A 107 -15.19 14.01 -17.94
C GLN A 107 -15.33 13.11 -19.17
N GLN A 108 -14.49 12.07 -19.33
CA GLN A 108 -14.61 11.09 -20.41
C GLN A 108 -15.41 9.83 -20.02
N LEU A 109 -15.87 9.73 -18.76
CA LEU A 109 -16.68 8.60 -18.34
C LEU A 109 -18.04 8.58 -19.06
N PRO A 110 -18.60 7.39 -19.34
CA PRO A 110 -19.96 7.27 -19.84
C PRO A 110 -20.95 7.83 -18.81
N ASP A 111 -22.09 8.37 -19.27
CA ASP A 111 -23.08 9.02 -18.41
C ASP A 111 -23.53 8.17 -17.22
N ALA A 112 -23.64 6.84 -17.40
CA ALA A 112 -23.99 5.90 -16.33
C ALA A 112 -22.98 5.86 -15.16
N GLN A 113 -21.75 6.32 -15.38
CA GLN A 113 -20.69 6.42 -14.38
C GLN A 113 -20.47 7.85 -13.87
N ARG A 114 -21.21 8.84 -14.37
CA ARG A 114 -21.09 10.22 -13.89
C ARG A 114 -21.97 10.47 -12.67
N ILE A 115 -21.62 11.49 -11.92
CA ILE A 115 -22.29 11.96 -10.71
C ILE A 115 -22.70 13.41 -10.96
N ALA A 116 -23.99 13.68 -10.85
CA ALA A 116 -24.56 14.99 -11.16
C ALA A 116 -23.90 16.12 -10.35
N GLU A 117 -23.57 15.88 -9.07
CA GLU A 117 -22.91 16.86 -8.22
C GLU A 117 -21.49 17.19 -8.68
N PHE A 118 -20.75 16.23 -9.23
CA PHE A 118 -19.43 16.47 -9.79
C PHE A 118 -19.52 17.23 -11.11
N ASP A 119 -20.50 16.89 -11.95
CA ASP A 119 -20.74 17.62 -13.21
C ASP A 119 -21.16 19.06 -12.95
N ALA A 120 -21.96 19.30 -11.91
CA ALA A 120 -22.36 20.64 -11.50
C ALA A 120 -21.20 21.44 -10.90
N ALA A 121 -20.26 20.77 -10.22
CA ALA A 121 -19.11 21.41 -9.59
C ALA A 121 -17.99 21.75 -10.58
N PHE A 122 -17.71 20.86 -11.52
CA PHE A 122 -16.50 20.92 -12.36
C PHE A 122 -16.82 21.00 -13.87
N GLY A 123 -18.10 21.02 -14.24
CA GLY A 123 -18.53 21.04 -15.62
C GLY A 123 -18.26 19.74 -16.38
N ARG A 124 -18.74 19.70 -17.63
CA ARG A 124 -18.58 18.57 -18.56
C ARG A 124 -17.56 18.82 -19.68
N THR A 125 -16.94 19.99 -19.71
CA THR A 125 -15.95 20.36 -20.73
C THR A 125 -14.62 20.78 -20.09
N PRO A 126 -13.48 20.66 -20.79
CA PRO A 126 -12.20 21.11 -20.28
C PRO A 126 -12.18 22.59 -19.88
N ALA A 127 -12.82 23.46 -20.68
CA ALA A 127 -12.89 24.89 -20.38
C ALA A 127 -13.70 25.19 -19.10
N ALA A 128 -14.82 24.49 -18.90
CA ALA A 128 -15.61 24.64 -17.66
C ALA A 128 -14.84 24.13 -16.43
N LEU A 129 -14.06 23.05 -16.60
CA LEU A 129 -13.20 22.52 -15.54
C LEU A 129 -12.10 23.49 -15.15
N GLU A 130 -11.39 24.05 -16.14
CA GLU A 130 -10.35 25.05 -15.90
C GLU A 130 -10.91 26.26 -15.13
N GLN A 131 -12.02 26.81 -15.61
CA GLN A 131 -12.69 27.93 -14.95
C GLN A 131 -13.13 27.60 -13.51
N ALA A 132 -13.68 26.40 -13.28
CA ALA A 132 -14.07 25.96 -11.96
C ALA A 132 -12.87 25.85 -11.01
N LEU A 133 -11.78 25.22 -11.45
CA LEU A 133 -10.56 25.06 -10.64
C LEU A 133 -9.90 26.42 -10.35
N ASP A 134 -9.83 27.31 -11.33
CA ASP A 134 -9.30 28.67 -11.15
C ASP A 134 -10.08 29.42 -10.08
N THR A 135 -11.41 29.39 -10.16
CA THR A 135 -12.29 30.07 -9.21
C THR A 135 -12.13 29.50 -7.79
N LEU A 136 -12.20 28.18 -7.66
CA LEU A 136 -12.11 27.49 -6.36
C LEU A 136 -10.77 27.76 -5.66
N TYR A 137 -9.67 27.65 -6.40
CA TYR A 137 -8.32 27.80 -5.82
C TYR A 137 -7.90 29.26 -5.63
N ALA A 138 -8.49 30.21 -6.36
CA ALA A 138 -8.31 31.63 -6.08
C ALA A 138 -9.04 32.09 -4.81
N GLN A 139 -10.11 31.39 -4.42
CA GLN A 139 -11.01 31.80 -3.34
C GLN A 139 -10.86 30.97 -2.05
N THR A 140 -9.99 29.95 -2.03
CA THR A 140 -9.78 29.12 -0.84
C THR A 140 -8.70 29.67 0.09
N THR A 141 -8.94 29.62 1.40
CA THR A 141 -7.97 29.94 2.46
C THR A 141 -7.31 28.70 3.05
N LEU A 142 -7.71 27.49 2.62
CA LEU A 142 -7.17 26.21 3.13
C LEU A 142 -5.69 25.99 2.83
N GLY A 143 -5.03 26.87 2.06
CA GLY A 143 -3.59 26.82 1.81
C GLY A 143 -2.74 26.92 3.08
N THR A 144 -3.23 27.56 4.14
CA THR A 144 -2.50 27.69 5.41
C THR A 144 -2.89 26.61 6.43
N GLU A 145 -1.93 26.17 7.25
CA GLU A 145 -2.18 25.20 8.32
C GLU A 145 -3.22 25.70 9.33
N THR A 146 -3.12 26.96 9.75
CA THR A 146 -4.05 27.58 10.72
C THR A 146 -5.50 27.52 10.25
N GLU A 147 -5.76 27.82 8.97
CA GLU A 147 -7.12 27.78 8.42
C GLU A 147 -7.70 26.35 8.39
N ARG A 148 -6.87 25.34 8.10
CA ARG A 148 -7.28 23.92 8.16
C ARG A 148 -7.55 23.47 9.59
N LEU A 149 -6.69 23.83 10.54
CA LEU A 149 -6.83 23.43 11.95
C LEU A 149 -8.00 24.13 12.65
N SER A 150 -8.30 25.38 12.29
CA SER A 150 -9.50 26.08 12.75
C SER A 150 -10.78 25.32 12.34
N ARG A 151 -10.87 24.91 11.06
CA ARG A 151 -12.00 24.12 10.56
C ARG A 151 -12.03 22.72 11.14
N PHE A 152 -10.89 22.11 11.44
CA PHE A 152 -10.82 20.84 12.17
C PHE A 152 -11.42 20.95 13.57
N ALA A 153 -11.12 22.02 14.31
CA ALA A 153 -11.68 22.25 15.63
C ALA A 153 -13.21 22.37 15.60
N ALA A 154 -13.77 23.03 14.58
CA ALA A 154 -15.22 23.07 14.35
C ALA A 154 -15.78 21.70 13.92
N ALA A 155 -15.15 21.04 12.94
CA ALA A 155 -15.57 19.76 12.38
C ALA A 155 -15.68 18.67 13.44
N ARG A 156 -14.66 18.51 14.29
CA ARG A 156 -14.64 17.45 15.31
C ARG A 156 -15.77 17.60 16.34
N GLU A 157 -16.35 18.79 16.47
CA GLU A 157 -17.49 19.12 17.33
C GLU A 157 -18.83 19.17 16.57
N GLY A 158 -18.84 18.86 15.26
CA GLY A 158 -20.04 18.90 14.42
C GLY A 158 -20.54 20.32 14.11
N LYS A 159 -19.74 21.35 14.40
CA LYS A 159 -20.10 22.76 14.21
C LYS A 159 -19.95 23.20 12.75
N PRO A 160 -20.70 24.23 12.31
CA PRO A 160 -20.50 24.83 10.99
C PRO A 160 -19.04 25.22 10.75
N LEU A 161 -18.54 24.96 9.54
CA LEU A 161 -17.20 25.35 9.13
C LEU A 161 -17.21 26.80 8.62
N ALA A 162 -16.11 27.51 8.85
CA ALA A 162 -15.94 28.85 8.31
C ALA A 162 -15.96 28.84 6.77
N ASP A 163 -16.58 29.86 6.19
CA ASP A 163 -16.76 30.00 4.75
C ASP A 163 -15.43 29.89 4.00
N ASP A 164 -15.45 29.11 2.93
CA ASP A 164 -14.32 28.84 2.05
C ASP A 164 -14.84 28.13 0.78
N ALA A 165 -14.28 28.45 -0.39
CA ALA A 165 -14.77 27.91 -1.66
C ALA A 165 -14.69 26.37 -1.76
N LEU A 166 -13.61 25.76 -1.25
CA LEU A 166 -13.46 24.30 -1.22
C LEU A 166 -14.32 23.65 -0.14
N VAL A 167 -14.54 24.31 1.00
CA VAL A 167 -15.48 23.84 2.03
C VAL A 167 -16.92 23.86 1.51
N ALA A 168 -17.33 24.92 0.83
CA ALA A 168 -18.66 25.02 0.22
C ALA A 168 -18.85 23.95 -0.87
N LEU A 169 -17.80 23.69 -1.66
CA LEU A 169 -17.79 22.58 -2.60
C LEU A 169 -17.94 21.22 -1.87
N ALA A 170 -17.18 21.00 -0.81
CA ALA A 170 -17.23 19.76 -0.04
C ALA A 170 -18.63 19.50 0.55
N ALA A 171 -19.31 20.53 1.05
CA ALA A 171 -20.69 20.42 1.53
C ALA A 171 -21.68 19.91 0.46
N ARG A 172 -21.40 20.16 -0.83
CA ARG A 172 -22.20 19.64 -1.96
C ARG A 172 -21.80 18.23 -2.37
N LEU A 173 -20.50 17.90 -2.30
CA LEU A 173 -19.97 16.61 -2.75
C LEU A 173 -20.08 15.49 -1.72
N VAL A 174 -19.93 15.79 -0.42
CA VAL A 174 -19.94 14.78 0.66
C VAL A 174 -21.26 14.00 0.72
N PRO A 175 -22.45 14.61 0.57
CA PRO A 175 -23.70 13.85 0.46
C PRO A 175 -23.70 12.84 -0.69
N ALA A 176 -23.13 13.19 -1.85
CA ALA A 176 -23.00 12.27 -2.97
C ALA A 176 -22.04 11.12 -2.65
N GLN A 177 -20.90 11.42 -2.01
CA GLN A 177 -19.93 10.41 -1.58
C GLN A 177 -20.56 9.42 -0.58
N LEU A 178 -21.35 9.91 0.38
CA LEU A 178 -22.08 9.08 1.34
C LEU A 178 -23.06 8.13 0.65
N ARG A 179 -23.84 8.60 -0.33
CA ARG A 179 -24.75 7.72 -1.10
C ARG A 179 -24.00 6.63 -1.86
N LEU A 180 -22.86 6.97 -2.46
CA LEU A 180 -22.03 6.01 -3.20
C LEU A 180 -21.37 4.99 -2.26
N GLU A 181 -20.92 5.45 -1.09
CA GLU A 181 -20.37 4.60 -0.03
C GLU A 181 -21.41 3.60 0.49
N GLU A 182 -22.63 4.04 0.75
CA GLU A 182 -23.70 3.15 1.20
C GLU A 182 -24.03 2.07 0.16
N GLY A 183 -24.05 2.45 -1.12
CA GLY A 183 -24.20 1.51 -2.23
C GLY A 183 -23.05 0.50 -2.29
N ARG A 184 -21.80 0.92 -2.05
CA ARG A 184 -20.65 -0.01 -1.96
C ARG A 184 -20.80 -0.96 -0.78
N LYS A 185 -21.10 -0.45 0.42
CA LYS A 185 -21.28 -1.25 1.64
C LYS A 185 -22.37 -2.30 1.49
N ALA A 186 -23.50 -1.96 0.86
CA ALA A 186 -24.56 -2.91 0.58
C ALA A 186 -24.08 -4.07 -0.34
N ARG A 187 -23.33 -3.75 -1.40
CA ARG A 187 -22.75 -4.78 -2.30
C ARG A 187 -21.70 -5.62 -1.58
N GLU A 188 -20.79 -5.00 -0.84
CA GLU A 188 -19.75 -5.70 -0.07
C GLU A 188 -20.36 -6.63 0.98
N GLY A 189 -21.41 -6.21 1.68
CA GLY A 189 -22.14 -7.04 2.63
C GLY A 189 -22.74 -8.29 1.98
N GLU A 190 -23.35 -8.15 0.81
CA GLU A 190 -23.86 -9.30 0.05
C GLU A 190 -22.73 -10.21 -0.45
N GLN A 191 -21.63 -9.64 -0.95
CA GLN A 191 -20.47 -10.42 -1.36
C GLN A 191 -19.85 -11.19 -0.19
N LEU A 192 -19.80 -10.63 1.01
CA LEU A 192 -19.34 -11.31 2.22
C LEU A 192 -20.20 -12.52 2.58
N ARG A 193 -21.51 -12.44 2.35
CA ARG A 193 -22.44 -13.57 2.53
C ARG A 193 -22.20 -14.68 1.49
N LEU A 194 -21.87 -14.31 0.26
CA LEU A 194 -21.72 -15.24 -0.88
C LEU A 194 -20.32 -15.90 -0.98
N ARG A 195 -19.26 -15.16 -0.63
CA ARG A 195 -17.85 -15.59 -0.76
C ARG A 195 -17.50 -16.91 -0.04
N PRO A 196 -18.08 -17.26 1.12
CA PRO A 196 -17.82 -18.55 1.78
C PRO A 196 -18.11 -19.77 0.90
N ALA A 197 -19.11 -19.73 0.01
CA ALA A 197 -19.41 -20.83 -0.90
C ALA A 197 -18.24 -21.10 -1.87
N TYR A 198 -17.69 -20.03 -2.46
CA TYR A 198 -16.51 -20.14 -3.32
C TYR A 198 -15.29 -20.70 -2.56
N MET A 199 -15.06 -20.22 -1.33
CA MET A 199 -13.93 -20.67 -0.53
C MET A 199 -14.05 -22.15 -0.13
N ARG A 200 -15.25 -22.65 0.20
CA ARG A 200 -15.48 -24.08 0.44
C ARG A 200 -15.13 -24.92 -0.78
N ALA A 201 -15.60 -24.52 -1.96
CA ALA A 201 -15.31 -25.22 -3.21
C ALA A 201 -13.79 -25.22 -3.53
N LEU A 202 -13.12 -24.08 -3.36
CA LEU A 202 -11.67 -23.96 -3.57
C LEU A 202 -10.87 -24.84 -2.61
N VAL A 203 -11.24 -24.86 -1.32
CA VAL A 203 -10.58 -25.70 -0.31
C VAL A 203 -10.77 -27.17 -0.61
N ALA A 204 -12.00 -27.60 -0.95
CA ALA A 204 -12.28 -28.99 -1.31
C ALA A 204 -11.46 -29.44 -2.54
N TRP A 205 -11.41 -28.60 -3.58
CA TRP A 205 -10.63 -28.87 -4.78
C TRP A 205 -9.12 -28.96 -4.51
N ARG A 206 -8.55 -28.05 -3.72
CA ARG A 206 -7.11 -28.13 -3.35
C ARG A 206 -6.79 -29.35 -2.50
N LYS A 207 -7.68 -29.74 -1.58
CA LYS A 207 -7.52 -30.96 -0.78
C LYS A 207 -7.48 -32.21 -1.66
N GLN A 208 -8.32 -32.32 -2.69
CA GLN A 208 -8.28 -33.44 -3.65
C GLN A 208 -6.94 -33.53 -4.41
N GLN A 209 -6.25 -32.40 -4.58
CA GLN A 209 -4.93 -32.34 -5.19
C GLN A 209 -3.77 -32.58 -4.20
N GLY A 210 -4.07 -32.86 -2.91
CA GLY A 210 -3.05 -32.95 -1.87
C GLY A 210 -2.33 -31.63 -1.58
N ARG A 211 -2.93 -30.49 -1.94
CA ARG A 211 -2.33 -29.16 -1.77
C ARG A 211 -2.85 -28.50 -0.49
N ALA A 212 -1.92 -27.92 0.28
CA ALA A 212 -2.27 -27.08 1.41
C ALA A 212 -3.03 -25.82 0.96
N VAL A 213 -3.84 -25.29 1.88
CA VAL A 213 -4.53 -24.01 1.71
C VAL A 213 -4.17 -23.13 2.89
N TYR A 214 -3.65 -21.94 2.61
CA TYR A 214 -3.43 -20.89 3.60
C TYR A 214 -4.32 -19.69 3.26
N PRO A 215 -4.86 -18.96 4.25
CA PRO A 215 -5.67 -17.76 4.00
C PRO A 215 -4.82 -16.64 3.37
N ASP A 216 -5.47 -15.79 2.57
CA ASP A 216 -4.83 -14.58 2.04
C ASP A 216 -4.32 -13.67 3.18
N ALA A 217 -3.30 -12.87 2.90
CA ALA A 217 -2.75 -11.91 3.85
C ALA A 217 -3.80 -10.84 4.21
N ASN A 218 -3.92 -10.51 5.50
CA ASN A 218 -4.93 -9.58 6.01
C ASN A 218 -4.41 -8.70 7.17
N GLY A 219 -3.11 -8.40 7.18
CA GLY A 219 -2.48 -7.60 8.24
C GLY A 219 -2.21 -8.35 9.55
N THR A 220 -2.38 -9.68 9.57
CA THR A 220 -2.07 -10.54 10.72
C THR A 220 -0.71 -11.22 10.59
N LEU A 221 -0.17 -11.69 11.71
CA LEU A 221 1.07 -12.45 11.75
C LEU A 221 0.96 -13.75 10.94
N ARG A 222 1.97 -14.03 10.10
CA ARG A 222 2.10 -15.25 9.30
C ARG A 222 3.54 -15.77 9.34
N VAL A 223 3.71 -17.05 9.01
CA VAL A 223 5.02 -17.69 8.89
C VAL A 223 5.13 -18.30 7.50
N SER A 224 6.20 -17.93 6.78
CA SER A 224 6.67 -18.64 5.58
C SER A 224 8.00 -19.30 5.91
N TYR A 225 8.20 -20.52 5.43
CA TYR A 225 9.45 -21.26 5.59
C TYR A 225 9.95 -21.76 4.25
N GLY A 226 11.24 -22.07 4.17
CA GLY A 226 11.88 -22.40 2.91
C GLY A 226 13.39 -22.49 3.06
N ARG A 227 14.10 -22.19 1.98
CA ARG A 227 15.56 -22.26 1.93
C ARG A 227 16.15 -21.11 1.14
N VAL A 228 17.44 -20.87 1.39
CA VAL A 228 18.27 -20.03 0.52
C VAL A 228 18.34 -20.69 -0.86
N GLU A 229 17.93 -19.97 -1.91
CA GLU A 229 17.73 -20.58 -3.24
C GLU A 229 18.13 -19.60 -4.36
N PRO A 230 18.94 -20.04 -5.36
CA PRO A 230 19.29 -19.21 -6.52
C PRO A 230 18.06 -18.93 -7.40
N LEU A 231 18.20 -18.00 -8.34
CA LEU A 231 17.17 -17.71 -9.35
C LEU A 231 17.73 -17.90 -10.76
N ALA A 232 17.03 -18.66 -11.60
CA ALA A 232 17.33 -18.75 -13.03
C ALA A 232 16.19 -18.08 -13.82
N PRO A 233 16.28 -16.77 -14.09
CA PRO A 233 15.17 -16.02 -14.67
C PRO A 233 14.90 -16.38 -16.15
N ARG A 234 15.93 -16.87 -16.85
CA ARG A 234 15.89 -17.26 -18.26
C ARG A 234 17.04 -18.22 -18.59
N ASP A 235 17.00 -18.79 -19.79
CA ASP A 235 18.03 -19.70 -20.28
C ASP A 235 19.44 -19.10 -20.18
N ALA A 236 20.40 -19.93 -19.77
CA ALA A 236 21.82 -19.59 -19.53
C ALA A 236 22.11 -18.41 -18.58
N VAL A 237 21.11 -17.92 -17.83
CA VAL A 237 21.28 -16.86 -16.82
C VAL A 237 20.92 -17.39 -15.45
N ALA A 238 21.84 -17.25 -14.49
CA ALA A 238 21.61 -17.62 -13.10
C ALA A 238 22.06 -16.48 -12.18
N TYR A 239 21.27 -16.24 -11.13
CA TYR A 239 21.61 -15.39 -10.01
C TYR A 239 21.97 -16.26 -8.83
N ALA A 240 23.21 -16.09 -8.35
CA ALA A 240 23.66 -16.70 -7.11
C ALA A 240 22.76 -16.25 -5.95
N PRO A 241 22.56 -17.09 -4.93
CA PRO A 241 21.65 -16.78 -3.85
C PRO A 241 22.22 -15.77 -2.84
N VAL A 242 23.50 -15.38 -2.96
CA VAL A 242 24.18 -14.46 -2.04
C VAL A 242 25.00 -13.46 -2.86
N THR A 243 24.91 -12.18 -2.51
CA THR A 243 25.78 -11.12 -3.02
C THR A 243 26.86 -10.76 -2.01
N THR A 244 27.93 -10.14 -2.47
CA THR A 244 29.08 -9.74 -1.65
C THR A 244 29.39 -8.26 -1.81
N VAL A 245 30.24 -7.73 -0.93
CA VAL A 245 30.68 -6.33 -0.98
C VAL A 245 31.44 -5.97 -2.28
N ALA A 246 32.00 -6.95 -2.99
CA ALA A 246 32.62 -6.71 -4.30
C ALA A 246 31.61 -6.11 -5.29
N GLY A 247 30.37 -6.60 -5.28
CA GLY A 247 29.30 -6.08 -6.13
C GLY A 247 28.86 -4.65 -5.79
N ILE A 248 29.17 -4.15 -4.59
CA ILE A 248 28.96 -2.73 -4.25
C ILE A 248 30.01 -1.87 -4.96
N VAL A 249 31.27 -2.30 -4.93
CA VAL A 249 32.37 -1.59 -5.61
C VAL A 249 32.16 -1.58 -7.12
N GLU A 250 31.78 -2.71 -7.72
CA GLU A 250 31.49 -2.83 -9.15
C GLU A 250 30.38 -1.88 -9.62
N LYS A 251 29.37 -1.65 -8.78
CA LYS A 251 28.21 -0.81 -9.11
C LYS A 251 28.44 0.67 -8.83
N ASN A 252 29.44 1.03 -8.04
CA ASN A 252 29.63 2.39 -7.59
C ASN A 252 30.06 3.32 -8.74
N THR A 253 29.17 4.25 -9.10
CA THR A 253 29.43 5.28 -10.12
C THR A 253 29.78 6.64 -9.51
N GLY A 254 29.63 6.79 -8.19
CA GLY A 254 29.83 8.07 -7.49
C GLY A 254 28.68 9.06 -7.70
N GLN A 255 27.56 8.62 -8.28
CA GLN A 255 26.36 9.44 -8.49
C GLN A 255 25.13 8.69 -7.99
N VAL A 256 24.16 9.42 -7.43
CA VAL A 256 22.88 8.86 -6.98
C VAL A 256 22.21 8.06 -8.12
N PRO A 257 21.72 6.83 -7.89
CA PRO A 257 21.63 6.12 -6.60
C PRO A 257 22.81 5.17 -6.28
N PHE A 258 23.92 5.23 -7.04
CA PHE A 258 25.10 4.37 -6.91
C PHE A 258 26.34 5.14 -6.42
N ASP A 259 26.16 5.93 -5.37
CA ASP A 259 27.18 6.74 -4.68
C ASP A 259 27.52 6.13 -3.32
N ALA A 260 28.17 4.96 -3.33
CA ALA A 260 28.57 4.27 -2.10
C ALA A 260 29.44 5.18 -1.22
N PRO A 261 29.12 5.35 0.08
CA PRO A 261 29.84 6.26 0.95
C PRO A 261 31.33 5.89 1.07
N ARG A 262 32.19 6.91 1.18
CA ARG A 262 33.63 6.70 1.27
C ARG A 262 34.06 5.73 2.40
N PRO A 263 33.51 5.82 3.63
CA PRO A 263 33.86 4.86 4.69
C PRO A 263 33.55 3.40 4.34
N LEU A 264 32.50 3.15 3.56
CA LEU A 264 32.13 1.82 3.09
C LEU A 264 33.19 1.30 2.10
N LEU A 265 33.50 2.10 1.08
CA LEU A 265 34.51 1.74 0.08
C LEU A 265 35.89 1.48 0.71
N ASP A 266 36.31 2.34 1.65
CA ASP A 266 37.59 2.17 2.35
C ASP A 266 37.59 0.90 3.22
N ALA A 267 36.47 0.55 3.87
CA ALA A 267 36.35 -0.68 4.64
C ALA A 267 36.39 -1.94 3.75
N ILE A 268 35.75 -1.89 2.58
CA ILE A 268 35.81 -2.98 1.58
C ILE A 268 37.25 -3.14 1.09
N ALA A 269 37.93 -2.05 0.74
CA ALA A 269 39.31 -2.07 0.25
C ALA A 269 40.31 -2.62 1.28
N ARG A 270 40.08 -2.38 2.57
CA ARG A 270 40.89 -2.98 3.65
C ARG A 270 40.70 -4.50 3.79
N GLY A 271 39.56 -5.05 3.35
CA GLY A 271 39.24 -6.47 3.49
C GLY A 271 39.09 -6.97 4.94
N ASP A 272 39.02 -6.06 5.93
CA ASP A 272 38.81 -6.41 7.34
C ASP A 272 37.31 -6.63 7.59
N PHE A 273 36.90 -7.89 7.41
CA PHE A 273 35.53 -8.35 7.64
C PHE A 273 35.32 -8.97 9.04
N GLY A 274 36.35 -8.97 9.91
CA GLY A 274 36.27 -9.53 11.25
C GLY A 274 35.62 -10.93 11.33
N SER A 275 34.79 -11.15 12.35
CA SER A 275 34.04 -12.40 12.56
C SER A 275 32.80 -12.57 11.67
N THR A 276 32.54 -11.63 10.75
CA THR A 276 31.34 -11.62 9.89
C THR A 276 31.60 -12.05 8.45
N ALA A 277 32.86 -12.33 8.09
CA ALA A 277 33.19 -12.96 6.82
C ALA A 277 32.45 -14.29 6.66
N ASP A 278 31.96 -14.58 5.46
CA ASP A 278 31.47 -15.91 5.14
C ASP A 278 32.67 -16.88 5.05
N PRO A 279 32.67 -18.01 5.77
CA PRO A 279 33.82 -18.93 5.80
C PRO A 279 34.03 -19.68 4.48
N VAL A 280 33.05 -19.72 3.58
CA VAL A 280 33.18 -20.35 2.26
C VAL A 280 33.59 -19.30 1.22
N LEU A 281 32.90 -18.15 1.21
CA LEU A 281 33.19 -17.09 0.24
C LEU A 281 34.44 -16.27 0.59
N GLN A 282 34.94 -16.38 1.84
CA GLN A 282 36.09 -15.64 2.36
C GLN A 282 35.96 -14.12 2.14
N THR A 283 34.72 -13.62 2.19
CA THR A 283 34.37 -12.21 1.98
C THR A 283 33.10 -11.86 2.74
N GLN A 284 32.74 -10.58 2.78
CA GLN A 284 31.53 -10.10 3.45
C GLN A 284 30.29 -10.28 2.55
N PRO A 285 29.34 -11.14 2.92
CA PRO A 285 28.04 -11.21 2.26
C PRO A 285 27.23 -9.94 2.54
N VAL A 286 26.33 -9.59 1.62
CA VAL A 286 25.49 -8.38 1.67
C VAL A 286 24.02 -8.78 1.73
N ASN A 287 23.47 -9.29 0.62
CA ASN A 287 22.08 -9.72 0.53
C ASN A 287 22.00 -11.19 0.14
N PHE A 288 20.87 -11.83 0.42
CA PHE A 288 20.61 -13.19 0.00
C PHE A 288 19.15 -13.43 -0.43
N LEU A 289 18.97 -14.47 -1.25
CA LEU A 289 17.69 -14.89 -1.81
C LEU A 289 17.16 -16.13 -1.09
N THR A 290 15.86 -16.16 -0.84
CA THR A 290 15.16 -17.38 -0.42
C THR A 290 13.89 -17.60 -1.22
N ASN A 291 13.36 -18.83 -1.23
CA ASN A 291 12.07 -19.15 -1.85
C ASN A 291 10.85 -18.82 -0.96
N LEU A 292 11.02 -17.95 0.04
CA LEU A 292 9.94 -17.57 0.97
C LEU A 292 8.82 -16.80 0.24
N ASP A 293 7.59 -16.99 0.69
CA ASP A 293 6.41 -16.29 0.19
C ASP A 293 6.17 -15.01 1.01
N THR A 294 6.64 -13.88 0.48
CA THR A 294 6.50 -12.56 1.08
C THR A 294 5.81 -11.58 0.14
N THR A 295 5.07 -10.61 0.70
CA THR A 295 4.39 -9.54 -0.04
C THR A 295 4.48 -8.21 0.74
N GLY A 296 3.75 -7.19 0.29
CA GLY A 296 3.64 -5.90 0.99
C GLY A 296 3.22 -6.08 2.45
N GLY A 297 3.95 -5.44 3.36
CA GLY A 297 3.81 -5.61 4.82
C GLY A 297 4.87 -6.52 5.46
N ASN A 298 5.62 -7.31 4.67
CA ASN A 298 6.72 -8.12 5.21
C ASN A 298 8.08 -7.39 5.30
N SER A 299 8.21 -6.16 4.79
CA SER A 299 9.45 -5.38 4.94
C SER A 299 9.80 -5.20 6.42
N GLY A 300 11.04 -5.54 6.79
CA GLY A 300 11.53 -5.57 8.16
C GLY A 300 11.31 -6.91 8.90
N SER A 301 10.69 -7.91 8.28
CA SER A 301 10.46 -9.21 8.94
C SER A 301 11.78 -9.93 9.24
N PRO A 302 11.94 -10.53 10.44
CA PRO A 302 13.12 -11.31 10.78
C PRO A 302 13.17 -12.61 9.99
N VAL A 303 14.34 -12.94 9.45
CA VAL A 303 14.62 -14.23 8.82
C VAL A 303 15.38 -15.08 9.81
N LEU A 304 14.82 -16.23 10.15
CA LEU A 304 15.37 -17.13 11.16
C LEU A 304 15.95 -18.39 10.52
N ASN A 305 17.05 -18.89 11.08
CA ASN A 305 17.58 -20.20 10.71
C ASN A 305 16.80 -21.36 11.40
N ALA A 306 17.22 -22.60 11.16
CA ALA A 306 16.57 -23.79 11.72
C ALA A 306 16.59 -23.87 13.27
N ARG A 307 17.41 -23.06 13.95
CA ARG A 307 17.46 -22.93 15.41
C ARG A 307 16.67 -21.73 15.95
N GLY A 308 16.02 -20.97 15.08
CA GLY A 308 15.32 -19.74 15.46
C GLY A 308 16.23 -18.52 15.66
N GLU A 309 17.50 -18.58 15.23
CA GLU A 309 18.43 -17.46 15.33
C GLU A 309 18.29 -16.52 14.13
N LEU A 310 18.42 -15.22 14.36
CA LEU A 310 18.29 -14.18 13.33
C LEU A 310 19.47 -14.22 12.36
N ILE A 311 19.18 -14.42 11.07
CA ILE A 311 20.19 -14.44 9.99
C ILE A 311 20.03 -13.29 8.99
N GLY A 312 18.91 -12.58 9.00
CA GLY A 312 18.70 -11.43 8.12
C GLY A 312 17.36 -10.75 8.32
N LEU A 313 17.13 -9.70 7.54
CA LEU A 313 15.87 -8.97 7.50
C LEU A 313 15.34 -8.95 6.07
N ASN A 314 14.09 -9.34 5.88
CA ASN A 314 13.40 -9.23 4.59
C ASN A 314 13.16 -7.76 4.25
N PHE A 315 13.56 -7.31 3.07
CA PHE A 315 13.30 -5.92 2.66
C PHE A 315 12.60 -5.80 1.31
N ASP A 316 12.74 -6.78 0.42
CA ASP A 316 12.16 -6.71 -0.93
C ASP A 316 11.90 -8.11 -1.53
N SER A 317 11.47 -8.16 -2.78
CA SER A 317 11.39 -9.37 -3.60
C SER A 317 11.87 -9.11 -5.04
N ASN A 318 12.23 -10.15 -5.78
CA ASN A 318 12.67 -10.00 -7.16
C ASN A 318 11.53 -9.57 -8.11
N TRP A 319 11.89 -9.00 -9.26
CA TRP A 319 10.92 -8.48 -10.23
C TRP A 319 9.91 -9.52 -10.73
N GLU A 320 10.36 -10.73 -11.03
CA GLU A 320 9.51 -11.82 -11.50
C GLU A 320 8.46 -12.25 -10.45
N SER A 321 8.58 -11.77 -9.21
CA SER A 321 7.65 -12.04 -8.12
C SER A 321 6.60 -10.97 -7.86
N VAL A 322 6.51 -9.92 -8.69
CA VAL A 322 5.44 -8.91 -8.56
C VAL A 322 4.04 -9.55 -8.63
N SER A 323 3.91 -10.72 -9.28
CA SER A 323 2.68 -11.50 -9.30
C SER A 323 2.35 -12.25 -8.01
N ALA A 324 3.22 -12.22 -6.98
CA ALA A 324 3.05 -13.04 -5.77
C ALA A 324 1.75 -12.74 -5.01
N SER A 325 1.22 -11.52 -5.11
CA SER A 325 -0.10 -11.16 -4.58
C SER A 325 -1.27 -11.90 -5.25
N TRP A 326 -1.03 -12.54 -6.39
CA TRP A 326 -2.01 -13.33 -7.16
C TRP A 326 -1.66 -14.81 -7.22
N TRP A 327 -0.37 -15.12 -7.36
CA TRP A 327 0.12 -16.48 -7.54
C TRP A 327 1.58 -16.63 -7.14
N TYR A 328 1.86 -17.64 -6.31
CA TYR A 328 3.22 -18.10 -6.01
C TYR A 328 3.73 -19.04 -7.11
N ASP A 329 4.74 -18.59 -7.88
CA ASP A 329 5.47 -19.43 -8.83
C ASP A 329 6.83 -19.86 -8.25
N PRO A 330 7.02 -21.15 -7.90
CA PRO A 330 8.26 -21.61 -7.28
C PRO A 330 9.50 -21.42 -8.16
N ARG A 331 9.32 -21.33 -9.48
CA ARG A 331 10.42 -21.13 -10.44
C ARG A 331 11.07 -19.76 -10.30
N TYR A 332 10.27 -18.75 -9.91
CA TYR A 332 10.68 -17.36 -9.98
C TYR A 332 10.62 -16.62 -8.64
N LYS A 333 9.73 -17.00 -7.72
CA LYS A 333 9.56 -16.26 -6.47
C LYS A 333 10.81 -16.34 -5.61
N ARG A 334 11.44 -15.18 -5.36
CA ARG A 334 12.48 -15.01 -4.35
C ARG A 334 12.20 -13.79 -3.47
N ALA A 335 12.26 -14.00 -2.16
CA ALA A 335 12.35 -12.92 -1.20
C ALA A 335 13.81 -12.47 -1.08
N ILE A 336 14.04 -11.17 -0.95
CA ILE A 336 15.37 -10.56 -0.85
C ILE A 336 15.58 -10.05 0.58
N HIS A 337 16.65 -10.51 1.18
CA HIS A 337 17.01 -10.23 2.55
C HIS A 337 18.37 -9.57 2.63
N VAL A 338 18.57 -8.69 3.61
CA VAL A 338 19.90 -8.24 4.00
C VAL A 338 20.46 -9.20 5.05
N ASP A 339 21.72 -9.61 4.90
CA ASP A 339 22.40 -10.56 5.78
C ASP A 339 22.78 -9.88 7.10
N MET A 340 22.50 -10.53 8.24
CA MET A 340 22.81 -9.98 9.56
C MET A 340 24.33 -9.82 9.78
N ARG A 341 25.16 -10.60 9.09
CA ARG A 341 26.62 -10.41 9.06
C ARG A 341 26.99 -9.06 8.44
N TYR A 342 26.29 -8.62 7.39
CA TYR A 342 26.51 -7.33 6.76
C TYR A 342 26.17 -6.18 7.71
N LEU A 343 25.01 -6.26 8.38
CA LEU A 343 24.61 -5.26 9.37
C LEU A 343 25.63 -5.16 10.50
N ARG A 344 26.04 -6.29 11.08
CA ARG A 344 27.06 -6.32 12.13
C ARG A 344 28.38 -5.73 11.67
N TRP A 345 28.82 -6.04 10.45
CA TRP A 345 30.03 -5.48 9.86
C TRP A 345 29.93 -3.96 9.67
N LEU A 346 28.81 -3.45 9.16
CA LEU A 346 28.56 -2.01 9.03
C LEU A 346 28.69 -1.31 10.39
N LEU A 347 28.02 -1.84 11.43
CA LEU A 347 28.04 -1.29 12.79
C LEU A 347 29.39 -1.43 13.49
N ALA A 348 30.29 -2.31 13.01
CA ALA A 348 31.61 -2.50 13.59
C ALA A 348 32.70 -1.68 12.86
N LYS A 349 32.61 -1.57 11.53
CA LYS A 349 33.74 -1.15 10.67
C LYS A 349 33.45 0.06 9.77
N VAL A 350 32.19 0.38 9.52
CA VAL A 350 31.79 1.42 8.54
C VAL A 350 31.13 2.62 9.21
N TYR A 351 30.07 2.37 9.97
CA TYR A 351 29.35 3.36 10.78
C TYR A 351 29.27 2.84 12.22
N PRO A 352 30.34 3.03 13.02
CA PRO A 352 30.47 2.35 14.30
C PRO A 352 29.32 2.63 15.29
N ALA A 353 28.72 1.57 15.81
CA ALA A 353 27.70 1.60 16.87
C ALA A 353 27.97 0.49 17.92
N PRO A 354 29.08 0.56 18.66
CA PRO A 354 29.52 -0.51 19.56
C PRO A 354 28.53 -0.82 20.69
N ALA A 355 27.79 0.20 21.18
CA ALA A 355 26.77 0.00 22.21
C ALA A 355 25.64 -0.93 21.73
N LEU A 356 25.24 -0.84 20.46
CA LEU A 356 24.22 -1.73 19.89
C LEU A 356 24.75 -3.16 19.71
N LEU A 357 26.01 -3.31 19.29
CA LEU A 357 26.64 -4.63 19.17
C LEU A 357 26.78 -5.32 20.53
N GLU A 358 27.06 -4.54 21.58
CA GLU A 358 27.09 -5.02 22.97
C GLU A 358 25.71 -5.44 23.46
N GLU A 359 24.69 -4.59 23.27
CA GLU A 359 23.31 -4.89 23.66
C GLU A 359 22.79 -6.17 22.99
N MET A 360 23.13 -6.38 21.71
CA MET A 360 22.77 -7.59 20.96
C MET A 360 23.63 -8.81 21.33
N GLY A 361 24.67 -8.68 22.16
CA GLY A 361 25.54 -9.78 22.57
C GLY A 361 26.44 -10.32 21.45
N VAL A 362 26.76 -9.50 20.43
CA VAL A 362 27.48 -9.91 19.21
C VAL A 362 28.72 -9.06 18.93
N LYS A 363 29.42 -8.65 20.00
CA LYS A 363 30.69 -7.91 19.91
C LYS A 363 31.63 -8.57 18.88
N PRO A 364 32.32 -7.76 18.05
CA PRO A 364 33.05 -8.23 16.87
C PRO A 364 34.13 -9.27 17.17
#